data_AF-A0A8B8FLS2-F1
#
_entry.id   AF-A0A8B8FLS2-F1
#
_cell.length_a   1.000
_cell.length_b   1.000
_cell.length_c   1.000
_cell.angle_alpha   90.00
_cell.angle_beta   90.00
_cell.angle_gamma   90.00
#
_symmetry.space_group_name_H-M   'P 1'
#
loop_
_entity.id
_entity.type
_entity.pdbx_description
1 polymer ?
#
loop_
_entity_poly.entity_id
_entity_poly.type
_entity_poly.pdbx_seq_one_letter_code
_entity_poly.pdbx_strand_id
1 'polypeptide(L)'
;MHLRMTSLKQDDVKNLFNREFNFVNNLLNQVKLPVRVEDSESEDSDNNEKVRKPILASNEIHRAQSIDELHSRLAAIREKKYSYKGKIIKNKLQNKIKRKKKINEKNEKTKGEKKPNENIEMSNEKPSKVNGTNSKAKLVFNRINFLGEETTKTLPPTSSNAKIALDEIKSKQQLYEEMERSGEVTKAKELKEHDAWKNILAKAEGIKVKDNVELLKKTIARKERQKKVSKNKWDERKDILEKTKKEKQDKRTNNLLKKKQEKKEKTKKKAIKKGRFVPGVN
;
A
#
# COMPACT_ATOMS: atom_id res chain seq x y z
N MET A 1 68.89 8.61 26.17
CA MET A 1 68.71 9.62 25.11
C MET A 1 67.46 10.42 25.41
N HIS A 2 67.60 11.69 25.80
CA HIS A 2 66.45 12.56 26.09
C HIS A 2 65.86 13.05 24.77
N LEU A 3 64.66 12.57 24.43
CA LEU A 3 63.88 13.07 23.30
C LEU A 3 63.42 14.49 23.64
N ARG A 4 64.02 15.50 22.98
CA ARG A 4 63.52 16.87 23.01
C ARG A 4 62.15 16.87 22.33
N MET A 5 61.09 17.04 23.10
CA MET A 5 59.77 17.39 22.57
C MET A 5 59.88 18.79 21.99
N THR A 6 60.09 18.89 20.67
CA THR A 6 59.99 20.16 19.94
C THR A 6 58.56 20.66 20.06
N SER A 7 58.34 21.76 20.77
CA SER A 7 57.03 22.42 20.77
C SER A 7 56.72 22.84 19.34
N LEU A 8 55.70 22.23 18.72
CA LEU A 8 55.23 22.67 17.41
C LEU A 8 54.81 24.13 17.53
N LYS A 9 55.37 24.99 16.69
CA LYS A 9 54.99 26.40 16.67
C LYS A 9 53.53 26.49 16.26
N GLN A 10 52.79 27.38 16.91
CA GLN A 10 51.36 27.52 16.68
C GLN A 10 51.03 27.84 15.22
N ASP A 11 51.95 28.50 14.50
CA ASP A 11 51.81 28.84 13.09
C ASP A 11 51.95 27.61 12.18
N ASP A 12 52.78 26.63 12.52
CA ASP A 12 52.93 25.39 11.76
C ASP A 12 51.65 24.56 11.83
N VAL A 13 51.00 24.53 13.01
CA VAL A 13 49.72 23.86 13.23
C VAL A 13 48.60 24.55 12.45
N LYS A 14 48.56 25.89 12.45
CA LYS A 14 47.60 26.68 11.65
C LYS A 14 47.78 26.42 10.15
N ASN A 15 49.02 26.39 9.67
CA ASN A 15 49.31 26.14 8.26
C ASN A 15 48.90 24.73 7.84
N LEU A 16 49.15 23.72 8.68
CA LEU A 16 48.69 22.36 8.43
C LEU A 16 47.15 22.29 8.40
N PHE A 17 46.48 22.90 9.37
CA PHE A 17 45.02 22.94 9.44
C PHE A 17 44.42 23.59 8.20
N ASN A 18 44.93 24.74 7.77
CA ASN A 18 44.45 25.44 6.57
C ASN A 18 44.65 24.60 5.31
N ARG A 19 45.77 23.87 5.20
CA ARG A 19 46.03 22.97 4.07
C ARG A 19 45.02 21.83 4.02
N GLU A 20 44.81 21.14 5.14
CA GLU A 20 43.85 20.04 5.23
C GLU A 20 42.41 20.54 5.01
N PHE A 21 42.06 21.70 5.58
CA PHE A 21 40.76 22.34 5.37
C PHE A 21 40.50 22.62 3.89
N ASN A 22 41.46 23.23 3.20
CA ASN A 22 41.35 23.52 1.76
C ASN A 22 41.25 22.24 0.92
N PHE A 23 42.00 21.20 1.28
CA PHE A 23 41.93 19.90 0.61
C PHE A 23 40.54 19.28 0.75
N VAL A 24 39.99 19.22 1.96
CA VAL A 24 38.64 18.68 2.22
C VAL A 24 37.56 19.50 1.53
N ASN A 25 37.66 20.84 1.54
CA ASN A 25 36.69 21.70 0.86
C ASN A 25 36.69 21.49 -0.66
N ASN A 26 37.87 21.34 -1.27
CA ASN A 26 37.97 21.05 -2.69
C ASN A 26 37.36 19.68 -3.02
N LEU A 27 37.67 18.65 -2.21
CA LEU A 27 37.10 17.32 -2.35
C LEU A 27 35.56 17.34 -2.23
N LEU A 28 35.02 18.03 -1.24
CA LEU A 28 33.58 18.17 -1.04
C LEU A 28 32.88 18.92 -2.18
N ASN A 29 33.54 19.91 -2.79
CA ASN A 29 33.00 20.61 -3.96
C ASN A 29 33.00 19.76 -5.23
N GLN A 30 33.98 18.86 -5.39
CA GLN A 30 34.02 17.92 -6.51
C GLN A 30 33.00 16.79 -6.35
N VAL A 31 32.75 16.36 -5.11
CA VAL A 31 31.74 15.34 -4.82
C VAL A 31 30.37 16.00 -4.76
N LYS A 32 29.53 15.79 -5.78
CA LYS A 32 28.11 16.20 -5.76
C LYS A 32 27.34 15.40 -4.70
N LEU A 33 27.44 15.82 -3.44
CA LEU A 33 26.67 15.22 -2.36
C LEU A 33 25.21 15.69 -2.46
N PRO A 34 24.24 14.77 -2.32
CA PRO A 34 22.84 15.16 -2.22
C PRO A 34 22.67 16.04 -0.98
N VAL A 35 22.14 17.25 -1.17
CA VAL A 35 21.80 18.16 -0.06
C VAL A 35 20.84 17.42 0.87
N ARG A 36 21.30 17.13 2.08
CA ARG A 36 20.46 16.57 3.13
C ARG A 36 19.61 17.71 3.66
N VAL A 37 18.31 17.63 3.41
CA VAL A 37 17.33 18.52 4.03
C VAL A 37 17.25 18.09 5.49
N GLU A 38 17.70 18.96 6.39
CA GLU A 38 17.42 18.85 7.82
C GLU A 38 15.91 19.05 7.99
N ASP A 39 15.18 17.96 8.27
CA ASP A 39 13.77 18.02 8.65
C ASP A 39 13.68 18.60 10.06
N SER A 40 13.63 19.94 10.15
CA SER A 40 13.30 20.64 11.39
C SER A 40 11.81 20.44 11.67
N GLU A 41 11.51 19.62 12.68
CA GLU A 41 10.16 19.40 13.20
C GLU A 41 9.58 20.70 13.76
N SER A 42 8.58 21.24 13.06
CA SER A 42 7.56 22.10 13.66
C SER A 42 6.19 21.62 13.16
N GLU A 43 5.33 21.28 14.12
CA GLU A 43 3.96 20.83 13.88
C GLU A 43 3.07 21.98 13.37
N ASP A 44 1.98 21.59 12.73
CA ASP A 44 0.78 22.38 12.45
C ASP A 44 0.85 23.51 11.42
N SER A 45 0.71 23.15 10.14
CA SER A 45 -0.28 23.81 9.27
C SER A 45 -0.58 22.95 8.04
N ASP A 46 -1.84 22.57 7.87
CA ASP A 46 -2.42 22.11 6.62
C ASP A 46 -2.25 23.21 5.55
N ASN A 47 -1.17 23.14 4.78
CA ASN A 47 -1.04 23.80 3.48
C ASN A 47 -0.07 22.98 2.63
N ASN A 48 -0.63 22.11 1.80
CA ASN A 48 0.10 21.37 0.78
C ASN A 48 0.45 22.32 -0.38
N GLU A 49 1.23 23.37 -0.09
CA GLU A 49 1.89 24.17 -1.10
C GLU A 49 3.24 23.52 -1.36
N LYS A 50 3.20 22.44 -2.14
CA LYS A 50 4.34 22.12 -3.00
C LYS A 50 4.54 23.35 -3.86
N VAL A 51 5.47 24.23 -3.48
CA VAL A 51 6.08 25.19 -4.41
C VAL A 51 6.82 24.34 -5.44
N ARG A 52 6.04 23.84 -6.40
CA ARG A 52 6.53 23.30 -7.64
C ARG A 52 7.14 24.50 -8.33
N LYS A 53 8.46 24.54 -8.40
CA LYS A 53 9.15 25.38 -9.38
C LYS A 53 8.43 25.19 -10.73
N PRO A 54 7.99 26.25 -11.42
CA PRO A 54 7.25 26.10 -12.67
C PRO A 54 8.15 25.36 -13.67
N ILE A 55 7.68 24.20 -14.16
CA ILE A 55 8.31 23.40 -15.22
C ILE A 55 8.04 24.09 -16.58
N LEU A 56 8.31 25.38 -16.69
CA LEU A 56 7.98 26.19 -17.86
C LEU A 56 9.14 27.05 -18.37
N ALA A 57 10.35 26.86 -17.84
CA ALA A 57 11.56 27.48 -18.39
C ALA A 57 12.34 26.50 -19.28
N SER A 58 11.66 25.82 -20.20
CA SER A 58 12.32 25.32 -21.41
C SER A 58 11.94 26.24 -22.56
N ASN A 59 12.95 26.85 -23.20
CA ASN A 59 12.77 27.78 -24.33
C ASN A 59 12.15 27.13 -25.58
N GLU A 60 11.78 25.85 -25.51
CA GLU A 60 11.30 25.03 -26.63
C GLU A 60 9.77 24.92 -26.72
N ILE A 61 9.01 25.43 -25.75
CA ILE A 61 7.54 25.37 -25.77
C ILE A 61 6.98 26.74 -26.17
N HIS A 62 6.89 26.98 -27.48
CA HIS A 62 6.18 28.15 -27.99
C HIS A 62 4.67 28.06 -27.72
N ARG A 63 4.09 29.19 -27.28
CA ARG A 63 2.64 29.39 -27.19
C ARG A 63 2.05 29.31 -28.61
N ALA A 64 0.87 28.68 -28.76
CA ALA A 64 0.19 28.58 -30.05
C ALA A 64 -0.03 29.99 -30.64
N GLN A 65 0.30 30.14 -31.91
CA GLN A 65 0.24 31.43 -32.61
C GLN A 65 -1.16 31.72 -33.16
N SER A 66 -1.96 30.68 -33.43
CA SER A 66 -3.35 30.79 -33.89
C SER A 66 -4.30 29.85 -33.14
N ILE A 67 -5.59 30.18 -33.13
CA ILE A 67 -6.67 29.36 -32.56
C ILE A 67 -6.76 27.99 -33.26
N ASP A 68 -6.56 27.97 -34.59
CA ASP A 68 -6.63 26.73 -35.36
C ASP A 68 -5.45 25.79 -35.06
N GLU A 69 -4.29 26.37 -34.81
CA GLU A 69 -3.09 25.64 -34.37
C GLU A 69 -3.31 25.04 -32.97
N LEU A 70 -3.93 25.81 -32.07
CA LEU A 70 -4.30 25.34 -30.72
C LEU A 70 -5.29 24.18 -30.81
N HIS A 71 -6.34 24.29 -31.63
CA HIS A 71 -7.34 23.24 -31.83
C HIS A 71 -6.71 21.96 -32.40
N SER A 72 -5.85 22.08 -33.41
CA SER A 72 -5.14 20.95 -34.01
C SER A 72 -4.21 20.25 -33.01
N ARG A 73 -3.49 21.05 -32.19
CA ARG A 73 -2.61 20.54 -31.14
C ARG A 73 -3.39 19.83 -30.03
N LEU A 74 -4.54 20.37 -29.63
CA LEU A 74 -5.45 19.74 -28.67
C LEU A 74 -6.06 18.44 -29.20
N ALA A 75 -6.44 18.39 -30.48
CA ALA A 75 -6.92 17.18 -31.15
C ALA A 75 -5.86 16.07 -31.15
N ALA A 76 -4.62 16.39 -31.55
CA ALA A 76 -3.50 15.43 -31.54
C ALA A 76 -3.18 14.89 -30.14
N ILE A 77 -3.30 15.73 -29.10
CA ILE A 77 -3.15 15.31 -27.69
C ILE A 77 -4.30 14.39 -27.27
N ARG A 78 -5.52 14.65 -27.74
CA ARG A 78 -6.72 13.86 -27.45
C ARG A 78 -6.65 12.47 -28.09
N GLU A 79 -6.08 12.36 -29.29
CA GLU A 79 -5.85 11.08 -29.98
C GLU A 79 -4.71 10.28 -29.35
N LYS A 80 -3.62 10.93 -28.93
CA LYS A 80 -2.46 10.24 -28.31
C LYS A 80 -2.70 9.80 -26.86
N LYS A 81 -3.70 10.35 -26.17
CA LYS A 81 -4.02 10.00 -24.77
C LYS A 81 -5.10 8.92 -24.71
N TYR A 82 -4.70 7.68 -24.45
CA TYR A 82 -5.63 6.69 -23.88
C TYR A 82 -6.28 7.30 -22.63
N SER A 83 -7.62 7.34 -22.58
CA SER A 83 -8.39 7.66 -21.37
C SER A 83 -7.86 6.84 -20.18
N TYR A 84 -8.06 7.27 -18.92
CA TYR A 84 -7.64 6.49 -17.74
C TYR A 84 -8.09 5.02 -17.82
N LYS A 85 -9.30 4.78 -18.35
CA LYS A 85 -9.80 3.43 -18.66
C LYS A 85 -8.98 2.72 -19.75
N GLY A 86 -8.60 3.43 -20.80
CA GLY A 86 -7.72 2.94 -21.88
C GLY A 86 -6.31 2.59 -21.39
N LYS A 87 -5.73 3.39 -20.48
CA LYS A 87 -4.42 3.08 -19.85
C LYS A 87 -4.47 1.78 -19.04
N ILE A 88 -5.56 1.56 -18.30
CA ILE A 88 -5.77 0.30 -17.56
C ILE A 88 -5.88 -0.88 -18.53
N ILE A 89 -6.61 -0.73 -19.63
CA ILE A 89 -6.75 -1.80 -20.65
C ILE A 89 -5.41 -2.12 -21.30
N LYS A 90 -4.63 -1.10 -21.69
CA LYS A 90 -3.28 -1.26 -22.23
C LYS A 90 -2.35 -1.99 -21.26
N ASN A 91 -2.35 -1.59 -19.98
CA ASN A 91 -1.53 -2.24 -18.95
C ASN A 91 -1.94 -3.70 -18.70
N LYS A 92 -3.25 -3.99 -18.67
CA LYS A 92 -3.76 -5.37 -18.57
C LYS A 92 -3.33 -6.22 -19.77
N LEU A 93 -3.41 -5.68 -20.99
CA LEU A 93 -3.00 -6.36 -22.21
C LEU A 93 -1.49 -6.63 -22.23
N GLN A 94 -0.67 -5.64 -21.86
CA GLN A 94 0.79 -5.80 -21.76
C GLN A 94 1.18 -6.85 -20.71
N ASN A 95 0.52 -6.87 -19.55
CA ASN A 95 0.76 -7.89 -18.54
C ASN A 95 0.36 -9.29 -19.02
N LYS A 96 -0.72 -9.41 -19.80
CA LYS A 96 -1.15 -10.68 -20.41
C LYS A 96 -0.14 -11.18 -21.44
N ILE A 97 0.40 -10.29 -22.28
CA ILE A 97 1.46 -10.61 -23.26
C ILE A 97 2.74 -11.04 -22.54
N LYS A 98 3.18 -10.30 -21.50
CA LYS A 98 4.37 -10.66 -20.70
C LYS A 98 4.22 -12.03 -20.02
N ARG A 99 3.03 -12.35 -19.50
CA ARG A 99 2.74 -13.68 -18.92
C ARG A 99 2.80 -14.77 -19.98
N LYS A 100 2.18 -14.55 -21.15
CA LYS A 100 2.25 -15.51 -22.27
C LYS A 100 3.69 -15.74 -22.76
N LYS A 101 4.50 -14.68 -22.88
CA LYS A 101 5.92 -14.80 -23.22
C LYS A 101 6.70 -15.62 -22.19
N LYS A 102 6.51 -15.35 -20.89
CA LYS A 102 7.14 -16.14 -19.80
C LYS A 102 6.71 -17.61 -19.80
N ILE A 103 5.46 -17.91 -20.15
CA ILE A 103 4.97 -19.29 -20.26
C ILE A 103 5.61 -19.97 -21.48
N ASN A 104 5.70 -19.27 -22.62
CA ASN A 104 6.31 -19.83 -23.82
C ASN A 104 7.83 -20.06 -23.62
N GLU A 105 8.53 -19.11 -23.01
CA GLU A 105 9.95 -19.26 -22.64
C GLU A 105 10.19 -20.44 -21.68
N LYS A 106 9.27 -20.69 -20.73
CA LYS A 106 9.35 -21.88 -19.87
C LYS A 106 9.13 -23.16 -20.66
N ASN A 107 8.15 -23.17 -21.57
CA ASN A 107 7.83 -24.33 -22.39
C ASN A 107 8.95 -24.65 -23.41
N GLU A 108 9.63 -23.65 -23.95
CA GLU A 108 10.80 -23.82 -24.82
C GLU A 108 12.02 -24.33 -24.04
N LYS A 109 12.25 -23.84 -22.81
CA LYS A 109 13.31 -24.35 -21.93
C LYS A 109 13.08 -25.82 -21.52
N THR A 110 11.81 -26.23 -21.33
CA THR A 110 11.48 -27.64 -21.05
C THR A 110 11.52 -28.56 -22.27
N LYS A 111 11.66 -28.01 -23.50
CA LYS A 111 11.82 -28.78 -24.74
C LYS A 111 13.29 -29.04 -25.12
N GLY A 112 14.26 -28.43 -24.42
CA GLY A 112 15.69 -28.60 -24.69
C GLY A 112 16.36 -29.83 -24.05
N GLU A 113 15.69 -30.53 -23.12
CA GLU A 113 16.27 -31.68 -22.41
C GLU A 113 15.25 -32.79 -22.24
N LYS A 114 14.89 -33.51 -23.31
CA LYS A 114 14.33 -34.87 -23.20
C LYS A 114 14.78 -35.72 -24.39
N LYS A 115 15.66 -36.70 -24.10
CA LYS A 115 15.79 -37.92 -24.92
C LYS A 115 14.48 -38.71 -24.85
N PRO A 116 14.13 -39.48 -25.90
CA PRO A 116 12.83 -40.13 -26.00
C PRO A 116 12.81 -41.39 -25.11
N ASN A 117 11.69 -41.64 -24.45
CA ASN A 117 11.14 -42.99 -24.36
C ASN A 117 9.65 -42.95 -23.97
N GLU A 118 8.89 -43.51 -24.90
CA GLU A 118 7.70 -44.36 -24.79
C GLU A 118 6.48 -43.91 -23.98
N ASN A 119 5.40 -43.75 -24.77
CA ASN A 119 3.98 -43.78 -24.47
C ASN A 119 3.57 -44.55 -23.20
N ILE A 120 2.59 -44.01 -22.48
CA ILE A 120 1.31 -44.68 -22.16
C ILE A 120 0.27 -43.60 -21.78
N GLU A 121 -0.70 -43.49 -22.69
CA GLU A 121 -2.14 -43.20 -22.57
C GLU A 121 -2.72 -42.21 -21.55
N MET A 122 -3.49 -41.27 -22.11
CA MET A 122 -4.49 -40.46 -21.44
C MET A 122 -5.71 -41.29 -21.04
N SER A 123 -6.12 -41.22 -19.77
CA SER A 123 -7.52 -41.40 -19.39
C SER A 123 -7.99 -40.18 -18.58
N ASN A 124 -8.96 -39.47 -19.18
CA ASN A 124 -9.69 -38.38 -18.55
C ASN A 124 -10.85 -38.97 -17.75
N GLU A 125 -10.79 -38.96 -16.43
CA GLU A 125 -11.98 -39.17 -15.61
C GLU A 125 -12.12 -38.16 -14.47
N LYS A 126 -13.34 -37.64 -14.35
CA LYS A 126 -13.77 -36.63 -13.37
C LYS A 126 -13.79 -37.26 -11.96
N PRO A 127 -13.50 -36.50 -10.89
CA PRO A 127 -13.59 -37.07 -9.54
C PRO A 127 -15.05 -37.25 -9.12
N SER A 128 -15.45 -38.51 -8.94
CA SER A 128 -16.64 -38.89 -8.20
C SER A 128 -16.42 -38.69 -6.71
N LYS A 129 -17.50 -38.30 -6.04
CA LYS A 129 -17.57 -37.94 -4.63
C LYS A 129 -17.90 -39.22 -3.86
N VAL A 130 -16.98 -39.73 -3.05
CA VAL A 130 -17.26 -40.86 -2.15
C VAL A 130 -16.74 -40.55 -0.76
N ASN A 131 -17.69 -40.46 0.18
CA ASN A 131 -17.47 -40.48 1.61
C ASN A 131 -17.05 -41.89 2.02
N GLY A 132 -16.06 -42.04 2.91
CA GLY A 132 -15.75 -43.35 3.46
C GLY A 132 -14.41 -43.39 4.18
N THR A 133 -14.48 -43.48 5.50
CA THR A 133 -13.41 -43.67 6.47
C THR A 133 -12.55 -44.91 6.17
N ASN A 134 -11.22 -44.76 6.16
CA ASN A 134 -10.35 -45.62 6.98
C ASN A 134 -8.91 -45.09 7.04
N SER A 135 -8.37 -45.18 8.25
CA SER A 135 -7.04 -44.78 8.70
C SER A 135 -5.92 -45.44 7.90
N LYS A 136 -5.28 -44.68 7.00
CA LYS A 136 -3.92 -44.92 6.51
C LYS A 136 -3.19 -43.59 6.47
N ALA A 137 -2.09 -43.51 7.20
CA ALA A 137 -1.28 -42.32 7.42
C ALA A 137 -0.93 -41.63 6.09
N LYS A 138 -1.45 -40.42 5.88
CA LYS A 138 -1.01 -39.53 4.81
C LYS A 138 0.35 -38.96 5.19
N LEU A 139 1.41 -39.56 4.66
CA LEU A 139 2.74 -38.94 4.61
C LEU A 139 2.63 -37.70 3.69
N VAL A 140 2.54 -36.52 4.29
CA VAL A 140 2.65 -35.25 3.58
C VAL A 140 4.13 -34.91 3.51
N PHE A 141 4.69 -35.00 2.31
CA PHE A 141 6.06 -34.57 2.03
C PHE A 141 6.20 -33.09 2.43
N ASN A 142 7.23 -32.80 3.24
CA ASN A 142 7.60 -31.49 3.80
C ASN A 142 7.04 -31.08 5.19
N ARG A 143 6.66 -32.02 6.07
CA ARG A 143 6.61 -31.78 7.53
C ARG A 143 7.14 -32.98 8.31
N ILE A 144 8.45 -33.02 8.53
CA ILE A 144 9.05 -33.86 9.56
C ILE A 144 8.89 -33.07 10.87
N ASN A 145 7.97 -33.51 11.72
CA ASN A 145 7.95 -33.11 13.11
C ASN A 145 8.76 -34.17 13.87
N PHE A 146 9.94 -33.81 14.35
CA PHE A 146 10.69 -34.68 15.26
C PHE A 146 9.94 -34.72 16.59
N LEU A 147 9.26 -35.84 16.85
CA LEU A 147 8.60 -36.12 18.10
C LEU A 147 9.67 -36.60 19.09
N GLY A 148 10.16 -35.71 19.95
CA GLY A 148 11.16 -36.06 20.97
C GLY A 148 11.93 -34.90 21.61
N GLU A 149 11.87 -33.69 21.06
CA GLU A 149 12.51 -32.51 21.68
C GLU A 149 11.43 -31.57 22.23
N GLU A 150 10.99 -31.79 23.46
CA GLU A 150 10.26 -30.78 24.23
C GLU A 150 11.23 -29.65 24.63
N THR A 151 11.67 -28.88 23.66
CA THR A 151 12.06 -27.51 23.93
C THR A 151 10.85 -26.65 23.60
N THR A 152 9.97 -26.45 24.59
CA THR A 152 9.08 -25.28 24.58
C THR A 152 9.94 -24.04 24.78
N LYS A 153 10.83 -23.76 23.81
CA LYS A 153 11.48 -22.47 23.65
C LYS A 153 10.32 -21.50 23.52
N THR A 154 10.02 -20.76 24.58
CA THR A 154 9.07 -19.67 24.53
C THR A 154 9.64 -18.66 23.54
N LEU A 155 9.20 -18.80 22.28
CA LEU A 155 9.69 -17.97 21.20
C LEU A 155 9.37 -16.51 21.54
N PRO A 156 10.25 -15.58 21.17
CA PRO A 156 9.97 -14.16 21.35
C PRO A 156 8.67 -13.77 20.65
N PRO A 157 8.06 -12.61 21.01
CA PRO A 157 6.82 -12.14 20.38
C PRO A 157 7.02 -11.95 18.87
N THR A 158 6.68 -13.00 18.13
CA THR A 158 6.71 -13.07 16.66
C THR A 158 5.31 -12.93 16.08
N SER A 159 4.30 -12.75 16.94
CA SER A 159 2.91 -12.77 16.54
C SER A 159 2.66 -11.75 15.41
N SER A 160 1.96 -12.21 14.38
CA SER A 160 1.65 -11.38 13.22
C SER A 160 0.71 -10.22 13.59
N ASN A 161 -0.06 -10.40 14.67
CA ASN A 161 -1.05 -9.46 15.15
C ASN A 161 -0.45 -8.49 16.16
N ALA A 162 -0.31 -7.22 15.76
CA ALA A 162 0.24 -6.16 16.59
C ALA A 162 -0.46 -5.94 17.95
N LYS A 163 -1.75 -6.28 18.07
CA LYS A 163 -2.48 -6.21 19.36
C LYS A 163 -1.98 -7.29 20.32
N ILE A 164 -1.92 -8.53 19.84
CA ILE A 164 -1.45 -9.67 20.62
C ILE A 164 0.00 -9.44 21.06
N ALA A 165 0.89 -9.00 20.16
CA ALA A 165 2.27 -8.65 20.53
C ALA A 165 2.34 -7.56 21.60
N LEU A 166 1.47 -6.54 21.52
CA LEU A 166 1.43 -5.47 22.52
C LEU A 166 0.94 -5.99 23.87
N ASP A 167 -0.05 -6.88 23.88
CA ASP A 167 -0.59 -7.49 25.09
C ASP A 167 0.43 -8.45 25.72
N GLU A 168 1.13 -9.26 24.93
CA GLU A 168 2.25 -10.10 25.39
C GLU A 168 3.34 -9.28 26.09
N ILE A 169 3.74 -8.14 25.52
CA ILE A 169 4.73 -7.23 26.12
C ILE A 169 4.22 -6.67 27.45
N LYS A 170 2.95 -6.23 27.49
CA LYS A 170 2.35 -5.69 28.71
C LYS A 170 2.25 -6.76 29.80
N SER A 171 1.83 -7.98 29.47
CA SER A 171 1.75 -9.08 30.43
C SER A 171 3.12 -9.42 31.01
N LYS A 172 4.19 -9.40 30.19
CA LYS A 172 5.56 -9.59 30.68
C LYS A 172 6.00 -8.45 31.60
N GLN A 173 5.71 -7.19 31.24
CA GLN A 173 6.00 -6.03 32.08
C GLN A 173 5.29 -6.12 33.44
N GLN A 174 4.00 -6.44 33.43
CA GLN A 174 3.21 -6.65 34.65
C GLN A 174 3.76 -7.78 35.51
N LEU A 175 4.17 -8.89 34.90
CA LEU A 175 4.81 -10.00 35.63
C LEU A 175 6.08 -9.54 36.34
N TYR A 176 6.94 -8.76 35.67
CA TYR A 176 8.14 -8.23 36.30
C TYR A 176 7.83 -7.23 37.42
N GLU A 177 6.87 -6.34 37.21
CA GLU A 177 6.44 -5.38 38.24
C GLU A 177 5.87 -6.10 39.47
N GLU A 178 5.11 -7.19 39.27
CA GLU A 178 4.54 -7.97 40.38
C GLU A 178 5.63 -8.69 41.18
N MET A 179 6.65 -9.24 40.51
CA MET A 179 7.80 -9.83 41.19
C MET A 179 8.65 -8.78 41.94
N GLU A 180 8.74 -7.56 41.40
CA GLU A 180 9.40 -6.46 42.10
C GLU A 180 8.60 -6.02 43.34
N ARG A 181 7.26 -6.02 43.27
CA ARG A 181 6.36 -5.71 44.41
C ARG A 181 6.39 -6.78 45.50
N SER A 182 6.52 -8.06 45.13
CA SER A 182 6.60 -9.17 46.11
C SER A 182 7.94 -9.25 46.83
N GLY A 183 8.91 -8.38 46.49
CA GLY A 183 10.23 -8.32 47.10
C GLY A 183 11.30 -9.17 46.41
N GLU A 184 10.95 -9.89 45.33
CA GLU A 184 11.88 -10.73 44.56
C GLU A 184 12.63 -9.94 43.46
N VAL A 185 13.21 -8.79 43.84
CA VAL A 185 13.81 -7.84 42.89
C VAL A 185 14.99 -8.43 42.11
N THR A 186 15.81 -9.27 42.75
CA THR A 186 16.97 -9.91 42.09
C THR A 186 16.54 -10.88 40.99
N LYS A 187 15.57 -11.77 41.30
CA LYS A 187 15.01 -12.71 40.33
C LYS A 187 14.33 -11.99 39.15
N ALA A 188 13.62 -10.88 39.42
CA ALA A 188 13.00 -10.09 38.37
C ALA A 188 14.03 -9.49 37.40
N LYS A 189 15.18 -9.01 37.90
CA LYS A 189 16.28 -8.49 37.07
C LYS A 189 16.93 -9.60 36.25
N GLU A 190 17.23 -10.75 36.85
CA GLU A 190 17.79 -11.91 36.15
C GLU A 190 16.87 -12.38 35.02
N LEU A 191 15.56 -12.43 35.25
CA LEU A 191 14.57 -12.80 34.21
C LEU A 191 14.50 -11.76 33.09
N LYS A 192 14.54 -10.46 33.41
CA LYS A 192 14.60 -9.38 32.40
C LYS A 192 15.85 -9.51 31.52
N GLU A 193 17.01 -9.74 32.13
CA GLU A 193 18.28 -9.92 31.42
C GLU A 193 18.25 -11.17 30.55
N HIS A 194 17.79 -12.29 31.09
CA HIS A 194 17.64 -13.54 30.35
C HIS A 194 16.71 -13.40 29.13
N ASP A 195 15.57 -12.73 29.28
CA ASP A 195 14.65 -12.47 28.17
C ASP A 195 15.24 -11.48 27.15
N ALA A 196 16.04 -10.51 27.58
CA ALA A 196 16.79 -9.62 26.69
C ALA A 196 17.81 -10.41 25.85
N TRP A 197 18.59 -11.31 26.48
CA TRP A 197 19.54 -12.17 25.79
C TRP A 197 18.85 -13.13 24.80
N LYS A 198 17.73 -13.73 25.20
CA LYS A 198 16.89 -14.54 24.29
C LYS A 198 16.43 -13.75 23.07
N ASN A 199 15.98 -12.51 23.27
CA ASN A 199 15.54 -11.65 22.16
C ASN A 199 16.71 -11.30 21.22
N ILE A 200 17.90 -11.02 21.76
CA ILE A 200 19.10 -10.74 20.96
C ILE A 200 19.51 -11.98 20.17
N LEU A 201 19.54 -13.15 20.80
CA LEU A 201 19.89 -14.41 20.16
C LEU A 201 18.91 -14.75 19.03
N ALA A 202 17.61 -14.58 19.25
CA ALA A 202 16.60 -14.79 18.21
C ALA A 202 16.74 -13.78 17.05
N LYS A 203 17.08 -12.51 17.35
CA LYS A 203 17.38 -11.52 16.30
C LYS A 203 18.61 -11.93 15.48
N ALA A 204 19.64 -12.49 16.12
CA ALA A 204 20.85 -13.00 15.46
C ALA A 204 20.57 -14.24 14.59
N GLU A 205 19.66 -15.11 15.03
CA GLU A 205 19.16 -16.25 14.25
C GLU A 205 18.36 -15.82 13.00
N GLY A 206 17.94 -14.54 12.95
CA GLY A 206 17.14 -13.98 11.86
C GLY A 206 15.63 -13.98 12.12
N ILE A 207 15.20 -14.33 13.33
CA ILE A 207 13.80 -14.26 13.75
C ILE A 207 13.42 -12.79 13.94
N LYS A 208 12.33 -12.37 13.29
CA LYS A 208 11.80 -11.00 13.38
C LYS A 208 11.04 -10.79 14.69
N VAL A 209 11.75 -10.38 15.73
CA VAL A 209 11.18 -10.01 17.03
C VAL A 209 10.49 -8.64 16.94
N LYS A 210 9.23 -8.55 17.38
CA LYS A 210 8.45 -7.29 17.38
C LYS A 210 8.16 -6.82 18.81
N ASP A 211 9.18 -6.28 19.45
CA ASP A 211 9.20 -5.84 20.85
C ASP A 211 8.92 -4.32 21.03
N ASN A 212 9.00 -3.51 19.97
CA ASN A 212 8.83 -2.06 20.05
C ASN A 212 7.36 -1.60 20.24
N VAL A 213 7.02 -1.17 21.46
CA VAL A 213 5.67 -0.73 21.86
C VAL A 213 5.12 0.42 20.99
N GLU A 214 5.92 1.44 20.71
CA GLU A 214 5.48 2.59 19.91
C GLU A 214 5.13 2.21 18.47
N LEU A 215 5.95 1.34 17.86
CA LEU A 215 5.72 0.85 16.51
C LEU A 215 4.46 -0.03 16.45
N LEU A 216 4.23 -0.85 17.48
CA LEU A 216 3.02 -1.64 17.59
C LEU A 216 1.77 -0.75 17.71
N LYS A 217 1.80 0.28 18.56
CA LYS A 217 0.71 1.29 18.67
C LYS A 217 0.46 2.00 17.34
N LYS A 218 1.51 2.49 16.66
CA LYS A 218 1.41 3.12 15.33
C LYS A 218 0.82 2.15 14.29
N THR A 219 1.20 0.87 14.34
CA THR A 219 0.66 -0.17 13.44
C THR A 219 -0.83 -0.40 13.68
N ILE A 220 -1.27 -0.44 14.95
CA ILE A 220 -2.68 -0.54 15.31
C ILE A 220 -3.45 0.67 14.78
N ALA A 221 -2.98 1.90 15.05
CA ALA A 221 -3.62 3.13 14.59
C ALA A 221 -3.74 3.18 13.05
N ARG A 222 -2.69 2.76 12.32
CA ARG A 222 -2.74 2.66 10.84
C ARG A 222 -3.81 1.68 10.37
N LYS A 223 -3.92 0.50 11.01
CA LYS A 223 -4.97 -0.48 10.68
C LYS A 223 -6.36 0.06 10.96
N GLU A 224 -6.55 0.79 12.06
CA GLU A 224 -7.82 1.42 12.40
C GLU A 224 -8.19 2.54 11.42
N ARG A 225 -7.24 3.39 11.03
CA ARG A 225 -7.44 4.39 9.98
C ARG A 225 -7.87 3.74 8.66
N GLN A 226 -7.22 2.66 8.24
CA GLN A 226 -7.60 1.92 7.04
C GLN A 226 -9.04 1.37 7.11
N LYS A 227 -9.44 0.84 8.27
CA LYS A 227 -10.82 0.39 8.51
C LYS A 227 -11.81 1.55 8.43
N LYS A 228 -11.52 2.71 9.04
CA LYS A 228 -12.35 3.92 8.97
C LYS A 228 -12.54 4.39 7.53
N VAL A 229 -11.44 4.53 6.77
CA VAL A 229 -11.49 4.91 5.35
C VAL A 229 -12.32 3.91 4.54
N SER A 230 -12.19 2.62 4.83
CA SER A 230 -12.97 1.59 4.15
C SER A 230 -14.45 1.73 4.49
N LYS A 231 -14.80 1.87 5.77
CA LYS A 231 -16.18 2.11 6.23
C LYS A 231 -16.81 3.31 5.51
N ASN A 232 -16.16 4.46 5.53
CA ASN A 232 -16.67 5.67 4.87
C ASN A 232 -16.92 5.45 3.37
N LYS A 233 -15.99 4.79 2.66
CA LYS A 233 -16.19 4.44 1.24
C LYS A 233 -17.37 3.51 1.00
N TRP A 234 -17.65 2.59 1.92
CA TRP A 234 -18.81 1.70 1.83
C TRP A 234 -20.12 2.46 2.09
N ASP A 235 -20.11 3.37 3.05
CA ASP A 235 -21.27 4.21 3.37
C ASP A 235 -21.57 5.19 2.22
N GLU A 236 -20.55 5.87 1.67
CA GLU A 236 -20.68 6.71 0.47
C GLU A 236 -21.28 5.95 -0.71
N ARG A 237 -20.87 4.68 -0.93
CA ARG A 237 -21.42 3.85 -2.01
C ARG A 237 -22.89 3.51 -1.78
N LYS A 238 -23.29 3.25 -0.54
CA LYS A 238 -24.69 3.00 -0.19
C LYS A 238 -25.52 4.26 -0.43
N ASP A 239 -25.03 5.42 0.00
CA ASP A 239 -25.71 6.70 -0.17
C ASP A 239 -25.88 7.05 -1.65
N ILE A 240 -24.85 6.86 -2.47
CA ILE A 240 -24.94 7.05 -3.93
C ILE A 240 -25.97 6.09 -4.54
N LEU A 241 -25.97 4.83 -4.10
CA LEU A 241 -26.93 3.84 -4.59
C LEU A 241 -28.36 4.22 -4.23
N GLU A 242 -28.63 4.65 -2.99
CA GLU A 242 -29.96 5.09 -2.57
C GLU A 242 -30.39 6.38 -3.28
N LYS A 243 -29.49 7.36 -3.44
CA LYS A 243 -29.74 8.58 -4.23
C LYS A 243 -30.10 8.24 -5.67
N THR A 244 -29.32 7.38 -6.33
CA THR A 244 -29.60 7.00 -7.73
C THR A 244 -30.90 6.22 -7.89
N LYS A 245 -31.28 5.38 -6.93
CA LYS A 245 -32.61 4.74 -6.90
C LYS A 245 -33.71 5.78 -6.78
N LYS A 246 -33.59 6.70 -5.81
CA LYS A 246 -34.55 7.77 -5.58
C LYS A 246 -34.71 8.67 -6.81
N GLU A 247 -33.60 9.13 -7.39
CA GLU A 247 -33.63 9.94 -8.62
C GLU A 247 -34.33 9.26 -9.78
N LYS A 248 -34.12 7.94 -9.97
CA LYS A 248 -34.81 7.18 -11.02
C LYS A 248 -36.31 7.08 -10.74
N GLN A 249 -36.68 6.86 -9.48
CA GLN A 249 -38.07 6.80 -9.07
C GLN A 249 -38.75 8.16 -9.24
N ASP A 250 -38.11 9.24 -8.81
CA ASP A 250 -38.61 10.62 -8.94
C ASP A 250 -38.76 11.01 -10.42
N LYS A 251 -37.81 10.63 -11.28
CA LYS A 251 -37.96 10.81 -12.74
C LYS A 251 -39.17 10.05 -13.29
N ARG A 252 -39.41 8.82 -12.82
CA ARG A 252 -40.57 8.03 -13.26
C ARG A 252 -41.88 8.65 -12.77
N THR A 253 -41.97 9.06 -11.52
CA THR A 253 -43.18 9.69 -10.96
C THR A 253 -43.49 11.01 -11.68
N ASN A 254 -42.49 11.86 -11.91
CA ASN A 254 -42.65 13.11 -12.65
C ASN A 254 -43.09 12.87 -14.10
N ASN A 255 -42.52 11.89 -14.79
CA ASN A 255 -42.95 11.53 -16.15
C ASN A 255 -44.39 10.99 -16.18
N LEU A 256 -44.81 10.21 -15.18
CA LEU A 256 -46.18 9.73 -15.07
C LEU A 256 -47.17 10.87 -14.77
N LEU A 257 -46.81 11.81 -13.90
CA LEU A 257 -47.60 13.00 -13.61
C LEU A 257 -47.76 13.87 -14.86
N LYS A 258 -46.67 14.13 -15.59
CA LYS A 258 -46.70 14.86 -16.86
C LYS A 258 -47.62 14.17 -17.88
N LYS A 259 -47.51 12.84 -18.05
CA LYS A 259 -48.44 12.08 -18.92
C LYS A 259 -49.90 12.18 -18.49
N LYS A 260 -50.19 12.18 -17.18
CA LYS A 260 -51.56 12.36 -16.64
C LYS A 260 -52.08 13.78 -16.93
N GLN A 261 -51.25 14.80 -16.72
CA GLN A 261 -51.58 16.20 -17.04
C GLN A 261 -51.82 16.41 -18.54
N GLU A 262 -50.91 15.93 -19.39
CA GLU A 262 -51.07 16.00 -20.85
C GLU A 262 -52.34 15.29 -21.34
N LYS A 263 -52.72 14.14 -20.74
CA LYS A 263 -54.01 13.49 -21.04
C LYS A 263 -55.20 14.38 -20.67
N LYS A 264 -55.19 14.99 -19.48
CA LYS A 264 -56.24 15.92 -19.03
C LYS A 264 -56.31 17.17 -19.90
N GLU A 265 -55.17 17.71 -20.32
CA GLU A 265 -55.12 18.86 -21.23
C GLU A 265 -55.63 18.49 -22.63
N LYS A 266 -55.26 17.31 -23.16
CA LYS A 266 -55.77 16.82 -24.44
C LYS A 266 -57.27 16.61 -24.41
N THR A 267 -57.84 16.08 -23.32
CA THR A 267 -59.31 15.94 -23.20
C THR A 267 -59.98 17.31 -23.09
N LYS A 268 -59.45 18.25 -22.31
CA LYS A 268 -59.93 19.65 -22.25
C LYS A 268 -59.90 20.32 -23.63
N LYS A 269 -58.78 20.25 -24.35
CA LYS A 269 -58.64 20.81 -25.72
C LYS A 269 -59.64 20.20 -26.70
N LYS A 270 -59.91 18.89 -26.61
CA LYS A 270 -60.95 18.24 -27.43
C LYS A 270 -62.37 18.70 -27.07
N ALA A 271 -62.67 18.91 -25.79
CA ALA A 271 -63.97 19.42 -25.36
C ALA A 271 -64.21 20.85 -25.85
N ILE A 272 -63.19 21.72 -25.76
CA ILE A 272 -63.21 23.10 -26.30
C ILE A 272 -63.52 23.08 -27.80
N LYS A 273 -62.77 22.29 -28.58
CA LYS A 273 -62.97 22.18 -30.04
C LYS A 273 -64.37 21.69 -30.44
N LYS A 274 -65.04 20.92 -29.57
CA LYS A 274 -66.40 20.41 -29.80
C LYS A 274 -67.48 21.34 -29.22
N GLY A 275 -67.12 22.52 -28.69
CA GLY A 275 -68.06 23.45 -28.05
C GLY A 275 -68.63 22.96 -26.71
N ARG A 276 -68.13 21.85 -26.15
CA ARG A 276 -68.62 21.26 -24.89
C ARG A 276 -67.97 21.85 -23.63
N PHE A 277 -67.02 22.78 -23.80
CA PHE A 277 -66.32 23.45 -22.72
C PHE A 277 -65.93 24.86 -23.19
N VAL A 278 -66.41 25.90 -22.51
CA VAL A 278 -66.07 27.30 -22.79
C VAL A 278 -65.02 27.76 -21.77
N PRO A 279 -63.77 28.06 -22.19
CA PRO A 279 -62.77 28.60 -21.28
C PRO A 279 -63.22 29.97 -20.76
N GLY A 280 -63.34 30.13 -19.44
CA GLY A 280 -63.64 31.42 -18.80
C GLY A 280 -65.09 31.64 -18.35
N VAL A 281 -65.96 30.63 -18.47
CA VAL A 281 -67.30 30.67 -17.85
C VAL A 281 -67.36 29.58 -16.78
N ASN A 282 -66.85 29.92 -15.60
CA ASN A 282 -67.09 29.30 -14.29
C ASN A 282 -66.40 30.18 -13.24
#